data_AF-A0A4Y7MXF5-F1
#
_entry.id   AF-A0A4Y7MXF5-F1
#
_cell.length_a   1.000
_cell.length_b   1.000
_cell.length_c   1.000
_cell.angle_alpha   90.00
_cell.angle_beta   90.00
_cell.angle_gamma   90.00
#
_symmetry.space_group_name_H-M   'P 1'
#
loop_
_entity.id
_entity.type
_entity.pdbx_description
1 polymer ?
#
loop_
_entity_poly.entity_id
_entity_poly.type
_entity_poly.pdbx_seq_one_letter_code
_entity_poly.pdbx_strand_id
1 'polypeptide(L)'
;MSSNATGNTRTQSSHAVSDTQDEFKVMGSALTTKKLVIIHPGSKHLRIGRASDVNPHTILHAIARPRRKNGPLHRDPVLIPTVVLSKENKVLVDETYQSMRGTLQSCLRSDGTPRPATSVQQVATSNKQCTPIQGSISKLQLVTKSEVEDYIIGDQVLYAHPMDQFNVHFPFRHGDLNIHSGVGGSLSSVLADLETIWGHCIVNLLEIPKSELKHYRAVLVIPDIYNRLFLKELVSLLLTHLGFGGCFLLQDHVAATFGAGLGAACVVDLGDQKTSVSCVEDALSQRATRIRLDYGGSDITQSFHYLLQRAGFPYKECQPQHPLDGALLTRIKEGYCHLNLDFCGLRDVNFVVERPGVSTLRYHVKVGDELLLAPLGLFNTEVFALTGQDKRGQGQANASGDPEDPHDANYLRETSRRAHKEALENQSASAASMDTAENSTNTGGQGEEDLVVDSLAADAAPDDQPQQQLLYSLDQAILHSIERCSSDEMKRRMYSCILLVGGGAKFEGLSTWLHNRLLLQIPFQFRPEQTEIIVGPKEMDPSMVAWKGAAIMSCLESAQELWIRPAEWKKIGVRLLRERAPFYW
;
A
#
# COMPACT_ATOMS: atom_id res chain seq x y z
N MET A 1 -59.10 18.46 58.66
CA MET A 1 -59.96 17.31 59.01
C MET A 1 -60.76 16.98 57.77
N SER A 2 -60.68 15.70 57.35
CA SER A 2 -61.69 14.89 56.64
C SER A 2 -62.51 15.50 55.49
N SER A 3 -62.79 14.86 54.37
CA SER A 3 -62.40 13.61 53.72
C SER A 3 -63.37 13.50 52.53
N ASN A 4 -62.83 13.07 51.39
CA ASN A 4 -63.42 12.43 50.20
C ASN A 4 -64.92 12.07 50.17
N ALA A 5 -65.51 12.24 48.97
CA ALA A 5 -66.05 11.17 48.10
C ALA A 5 -66.88 11.81 46.95
N THR A 6 -67.04 11.34 45.72
CA THR A 6 -66.48 10.29 44.83
C THR A 6 -67.22 10.48 43.49
N GLY A 7 -66.60 10.18 42.35
CA GLY A 7 -67.28 10.22 41.04
C GLY A 7 -66.54 9.49 39.92
N ASN A 8 -66.57 8.15 39.98
CA ASN A 8 -66.37 7.12 38.95
C ASN A 8 -65.87 7.49 37.53
N THR A 9 -64.79 6.83 37.10
CA THR A 9 -64.51 6.51 35.69
C THR A 9 -64.27 5.01 35.50
N ARG A 10 -64.89 4.49 34.45
CA ARG A 10 -65.01 3.09 34.03
C ARG A 10 -63.72 2.58 33.39
N THR A 11 -63.34 1.36 33.74
CA THR A 11 -62.31 0.52 33.12
C THR A 11 -62.76 -0.04 31.77
N GLN A 12 -61.89 -0.01 30.76
CA GLN A 12 -61.83 -1.02 29.70
C GLN A 12 -60.37 -1.36 29.39
N SER A 13 -60.11 -2.67 29.35
CA SER A 13 -58.89 -3.36 28.98
C SER A 13 -58.67 -3.36 27.46
N SER A 14 -57.43 -3.17 27.00
CA SER A 14 -57.00 -3.56 25.65
C SER A 14 -55.68 -4.32 25.71
N HIS A 15 -55.73 -5.60 25.31
CA HIS A 15 -54.58 -6.43 25.01
C HIS A 15 -53.83 -5.92 23.75
N ALA A 16 -52.52 -6.17 23.78
CA ALA A 16 -51.53 -6.28 22.72
C ALA A 16 -52.00 -6.14 21.26
N VAL A 17 -51.31 -5.28 20.51
CA VAL A 17 -50.57 -5.54 19.25
C VAL A 17 -50.12 -4.17 18.71
N SER A 18 -48.84 -3.82 18.82
CA SER A 18 -48.12 -2.96 17.86
C SER A 18 -46.61 -2.84 18.19
N ASP A 19 -45.94 -3.97 18.48
CA ASP A 19 -44.49 -4.05 18.31
C ASP A 19 -44.23 -4.25 16.81
N THR A 20 -44.04 -3.15 16.07
CA THR A 20 -43.53 -3.16 14.68
C THR A 20 -43.23 -1.76 14.12
N GLN A 21 -43.50 -0.67 14.86
CA GLN A 21 -43.26 0.70 14.36
C GLN A 21 -42.03 1.41 14.95
N ASP A 22 -41.40 0.86 15.99
CA ASP A 22 -40.17 1.45 16.58
C ASP A 22 -38.86 0.91 16.00
N GLU A 23 -38.88 -0.15 15.18
CA GLU A 23 -37.66 -0.64 14.50
C GLU A 23 -37.28 0.17 13.25
N PHE A 24 -38.19 0.97 12.68
CA PHE A 24 -37.93 1.76 11.46
C PHE A 24 -37.44 3.19 11.73
N LYS A 25 -37.37 3.65 12.99
CA LYS A 25 -37.05 5.05 13.32
C LYS A 25 -35.58 5.32 13.68
N VAL A 26 -34.70 4.32 13.57
CA VAL A 26 -33.24 4.47 13.81
C VAL A 26 -32.46 4.77 12.51
N MET A 27 -33.11 4.79 11.34
CA MET A 27 -32.44 4.89 10.03
C MET A 27 -32.12 6.31 9.52
N GLY A 28 -32.06 7.33 10.38
CA GLY A 28 -31.90 8.73 9.92
C GLY A 28 -30.96 9.63 10.70
N SER A 29 -30.14 9.13 11.63
CA SER A 29 -29.15 10.01 12.28
C SER A 29 -27.89 10.12 11.42
N ALA A 30 -27.56 11.33 10.96
CA ALA A 30 -26.26 11.64 10.36
C ALA A 30 -25.15 11.01 11.21
N LEU A 31 -24.34 10.15 10.60
CA LEU A 31 -23.33 9.42 11.35
C LEU A 31 -22.28 10.41 11.84
N THR A 32 -22.10 10.50 13.15
CA THR A 32 -21.11 11.43 13.71
C THR A 32 -19.70 10.98 13.30
N THR A 33 -18.86 11.90 12.84
CA THR A 33 -17.46 11.65 12.45
C THR A 33 -16.62 10.98 13.55
N LYS A 34 -17.01 11.14 14.82
CA LYS A 34 -16.44 10.45 15.98
C LYS A 34 -16.64 8.94 16.00
N LYS A 35 -17.60 8.42 15.24
CA LYS A 35 -17.96 6.99 15.12
C LYS A 35 -17.44 6.35 13.82
N LEU A 36 -16.61 7.07 13.07
CA LEU A 36 -15.97 6.59 11.85
C LEU A 36 -14.51 6.32 12.14
N VAL A 37 -14.07 5.08 11.92
CA VAL A 37 -12.66 4.68 12.03
C VAL A 37 -12.08 4.53 10.63
N ILE A 38 -11.00 5.24 10.34
CA ILE A 38 -10.29 5.16 9.08
C ILE A 38 -9.05 4.28 9.30
N ILE A 39 -8.94 3.19 8.53
CA ILE A 39 -7.84 2.23 8.58
C ILE A 39 -7.10 2.31 7.24
N HIS A 40 -5.86 2.76 7.26
CA HIS A 40 -4.99 2.85 6.09
C HIS A 40 -3.73 2.02 6.34
N PRO A 41 -3.76 0.72 5.97
CA PRO A 41 -2.62 -0.17 6.11
C PRO A 41 -1.53 0.16 5.08
N GLY A 42 -0.28 -0.05 5.45
CA GLY A 42 0.86 0.02 4.56
C GLY A 42 1.88 -1.06 4.88
N SER A 43 2.87 -1.24 4.01
CA SER A 43 3.92 -2.27 4.20
C SER A 43 4.76 -2.05 5.45
N LYS A 44 5.03 -0.80 5.81
CA LYS A 44 5.84 -0.45 7.00
C LYS A 44 5.02 0.16 8.12
N HIS A 45 4.04 1.00 7.79
CA HIS A 45 3.26 1.72 8.80
C HIS A 45 1.77 1.54 8.59
N LEU A 46 1.06 1.33 9.69
CA LEU A 46 -0.39 1.42 9.77
C LEU A 46 -0.76 2.84 10.18
N ARG A 47 -1.70 3.46 9.46
CA ARG A 47 -2.33 4.71 9.84
C ARG A 47 -3.76 4.44 10.26
N ILE A 48 -4.10 4.75 11.50
CA ILE A 48 -5.43 4.47 12.06
C ILE A 48 -5.88 5.63 12.95
N GLY A 49 -7.16 5.98 12.88
CA GLY A 49 -7.74 7.08 13.64
C GLY A 49 -9.22 7.23 13.37
N ARG A 50 -9.88 8.14 14.09
CA ARG A 50 -11.25 8.56 13.78
C ARG A 50 -11.25 9.56 12.63
N ALA A 51 -12.34 9.63 11.87
CA ALA A 51 -12.50 10.67 10.85
C ALA A 51 -12.49 12.10 11.44
N SER A 52 -12.78 12.24 12.73
CA SER A 52 -12.70 13.52 13.47
C SER A 52 -11.29 13.90 13.92
N ASP A 53 -10.33 12.98 13.86
CA ASP A 53 -8.99 13.23 14.38
C ASP A 53 -8.19 14.11 13.42
N VAL A 54 -7.35 15.00 13.96
CA VAL A 54 -6.54 15.92 13.15
C VAL A 54 -5.52 15.15 12.30
N ASN A 55 -4.88 14.14 12.91
CA ASN A 55 -3.87 13.28 12.30
C ASN A 55 -4.11 11.83 12.76
N PRO A 56 -3.79 10.82 11.92
CA PRO A 56 -3.85 9.43 12.33
C PRO A 56 -2.74 9.08 13.32
N HIS A 57 -2.98 8.08 14.16
CA HIS A 57 -1.90 7.34 14.78
C HIS A 57 -1.12 6.59 13.69
N THR A 58 0.21 6.74 13.70
CA THR A 58 1.11 6.03 12.79
C THR A 58 2.01 5.12 13.60
N ILE A 59 1.92 3.82 13.37
CA ILE A 59 2.73 2.82 14.08
C ILE A 59 3.39 1.86 13.08
N LEU A 60 4.50 1.22 13.45
CA LEU A 60 5.05 0.12 12.67
C LEU A 60 3.97 -0.98 12.47
N HIS A 61 3.74 -1.39 11.23
CA HIS A 61 2.73 -2.39 10.88
C HIS A 61 3.28 -3.81 11.04
N ALA A 62 3.68 -4.13 12.27
CA ALA A 62 4.32 -5.39 12.59
C ALA A 62 3.81 -5.95 13.92
N ILE A 63 3.87 -7.28 14.02
CA ILE A 63 3.58 -8.03 15.23
C ILE A 63 4.70 -9.05 15.47
N ALA A 64 5.07 -9.25 16.73
CA ALA A 64 5.94 -10.33 17.15
C ALA A 64 5.15 -11.30 18.05
N ARG A 65 5.16 -12.58 17.71
CA ARG A 65 4.50 -13.64 18.49
C ARG A 65 5.53 -14.54 19.16
N PRO A 66 5.33 -14.95 20.42
CA PRO A 66 6.19 -15.93 21.08
C PRO A 66 6.31 -17.21 20.25
N ARG A 67 7.54 -17.58 19.87
CA ARG A 67 7.78 -18.87 19.21
C ARG A 67 7.44 -20.01 20.15
N ARG A 68 6.61 -20.94 19.67
CA ARG A 68 6.29 -22.20 20.34
C ARG A 68 7.55 -23.05 20.51
N LYS A 69 7.63 -23.83 21.59
CA LYS A 69 8.75 -24.74 21.85
C LYS A 69 8.97 -25.65 20.63
N ASN A 70 10.18 -25.65 20.08
CA ASN A 70 10.59 -26.40 18.88
C ASN A 70 9.89 -26.01 17.56
N GLY A 71 9.07 -24.96 17.51
CA GLY A 71 8.46 -24.49 16.26
C GLY A 71 9.46 -23.85 15.29
N PRO A 72 9.14 -23.59 14.02
CA PRO A 72 10.09 -22.89 13.14
C PRO A 72 10.26 -21.43 13.61
N LEU A 73 11.47 -20.87 13.40
CA LEU A 73 11.72 -19.43 13.58
C LEU A 73 11.44 -18.72 12.26
N HIS A 74 10.67 -17.63 12.31
CA HIS A 74 10.38 -16.78 11.16
C HIS A 74 10.52 -15.32 11.56
N ARG A 75 11.24 -14.52 10.77
CA ARG A 75 11.33 -13.08 11.00
C ARG A 75 11.28 -12.35 9.67
N ASP A 76 10.17 -11.66 9.44
CA ASP A 76 10.09 -10.66 8.40
C ASP A 76 11.04 -9.49 8.74
N PRO A 77 11.85 -9.03 7.77
CA PRO A 77 12.86 -8.02 8.03
C PRO A 77 12.23 -6.62 8.03
N VAL A 78 12.68 -5.76 8.97
CA VAL A 78 12.25 -4.35 9.07
C VAL A 78 12.62 -3.55 7.84
N LEU A 79 13.79 -3.85 7.27
CA LEU A 79 14.25 -3.30 6.01
C LEU A 79 14.40 -4.44 5.01
N ILE A 80 13.90 -4.26 3.79
CA ILE A 80 14.00 -5.29 2.75
C ILE A 80 15.45 -5.76 2.59
N PRO A 81 15.72 -7.07 2.44
CA PRO A 81 17.08 -7.58 2.40
C PRO A 81 17.76 -7.23 1.08
N THR A 82 19.08 -7.07 1.10
CA THR A 82 19.88 -7.06 -0.12
C THR A 82 20.04 -8.47 -0.67
N VAL A 83 20.26 -8.56 -1.98
CA VAL A 83 20.57 -9.82 -2.67
C VAL A 83 22.07 -9.91 -2.96
N VAL A 84 22.57 -11.14 -3.10
CA VAL A 84 23.92 -11.36 -3.61
C VAL A 84 23.94 -10.98 -5.10
N LEU A 85 24.64 -9.91 -5.43
CA LEU A 85 24.75 -9.44 -6.81
C LEU A 85 25.63 -10.38 -7.64
N SER A 86 25.19 -10.68 -8.87
CA SER A 86 26.07 -11.22 -9.90
C SER A 86 27.20 -10.21 -10.22
N LYS A 87 28.29 -10.68 -10.82
CA LYS A 87 29.39 -9.79 -11.23
C LYS A 87 28.90 -8.70 -12.18
N GLU A 88 28.06 -9.06 -13.14
CA GLU A 88 27.43 -8.16 -14.11
C GLU A 88 26.58 -7.09 -13.43
N ASN A 89 25.67 -7.49 -12.53
CA ASN A 89 24.80 -6.54 -11.83
C ASN A 89 25.60 -5.62 -10.90
N LYS A 90 26.68 -6.10 -10.30
CA LYS A 90 27.57 -5.26 -9.49
C LYS A 90 28.26 -4.18 -10.34
N VAL A 91 28.74 -4.54 -11.53
CA VAL A 91 29.32 -3.59 -12.48
C VAL A 91 28.27 -2.57 -12.92
N LEU A 92 27.08 -3.04 -13.32
CA LEU A 92 25.97 -2.18 -13.72
C LEU A 92 25.62 -1.15 -12.63
N VAL A 93 25.43 -1.60 -11.38
CA VAL A 93 25.14 -0.70 -10.25
C VAL A 93 26.24 0.36 -10.06
N ASP A 94 27.51 -0.05 -10.11
CA ASP A 94 28.64 0.88 -9.94
C ASP A 94 28.75 1.88 -11.10
N GLU A 95 28.54 1.43 -12.34
CA GLU A 95 28.51 2.27 -13.55
C GLU A 95 27.34 3.25 -13.52
N THR A 96 26.14 2.83 -13.10
CA THR A 96 24.99 3.71 -12.95
C THR A 96 25.27 4.82 -11.93
N TYR A 97 25.87 4.50 -10.77
CA TYR A 97 26.29 5.53 -9.82
C TYR A 97 27.38 6.45 -10.36
N GLN A 98 28.30 5.93 -11.19
CA GLN A 98 29.33 6.75 -11.83
C GLN A 98 28.72 7.70 -12.86
N SER A 99 27.77 7.23 -13.67
CA SER A 99 27.00 8.02 -14.62
C SER A 99 26.24 9.16 -13.92
N MET A 100 25.48 8.84 -12.86
CA MET A 100 24.77 9.84 -12.06
C MET A 100 25.71 10.91 -11.49
N ARG A 101 26.89 10.53 -10.98
CA ARG A 101 27.90 11.51 -10.53
C ARG A 101 28.37 12.42 -11.65
N GLY A 102 28.62 11.86 -12.84
CA GLY A 102 28.98 12.64 -14.02
C GLY A 102 27.90 13.66 -14.41
N THR A 103 26.63 13.25 -14.39
CA THR A 103 25.49 14.17 -14.61
C THR A 103 25.42 15.25 -13.55
N LEU A 104 25.60 14.93 -12.27
CA LEU A 104 25.55 15.93 -11.20
C LEU A 104 26.67 16.97 -11.28
N GLN A 105 27.83 16.61 -11.82
CA GLN A 105 28.95 17.54 -12.03
C GLN A 105 28.68 18.54 -13.16
N SER A 106 27.83 18.20 -14.13
CA SER A 106 27.42 19.12 -15.19
C SER A 106 26.20 19.97 -14.83
N CYS A 107 25.49 19.63 -13.75
CA CYS A 107 24.36 20.42 -13.27
C CYS A 107 24.82 21.78 -12.71
N LEU A 108 23.99 22.80 -12.96
CA LEU A 108 24.10 24.11 -12.33
C LEU A 108 23.27 24.15 -11.05
N ARG A 109 23.72 24.95 -10.09
CA ARG A 109 22.94 25.37 -8.93
C ARG A 109 21.91 26.42 -9.33
N SER A 110 20.97 26.73 -8.45
CA SER A 110 19.94 27.75 -8.66
C SER A 110 20.53 29.14 -8.89
N ASP A 111 21.73 29.41 -8.39
CA ASP A 111 22.49 30.65 -8.64
C ASP A 111 23.23 30.68 -10.01
N GLY A 112 23.06 29.65 -10.84
CA GLY A 112 23.68 29.53 -12.16
C GLY A 112 25.14 29.07 -12.14
N THR A 113 25.72 28.84 -10.96
CA THR A 113 27.11 28.37 -10.86
C THR A 113 27.20 26.85 -10.99
N PRO A 114 28.33 26.30 -11.47
CA PRO A 114 28.54 24.86 -11.53
C PRO A 114 28.52 24.21 -10.15
N ARG A 115 27.93 23.02 -10.07
CA ARG A 115 27.95 22.25 -8.82
C ARG A 115 29.36 21.71 -8.54
N PRO A 116 29.92 21.92 -7.34
CA PRO A 116 31.23 21.37 -6.99
C PRO A 116 31.16 19.84 -6.90
N ALA A 117 32.19 19.17 -7.43
CA ALA A 117 32.33 17.73 -7.32
C ALA A 117 32.80 17.33 -5.91
N THR A 118 32.10 16.39 -5.27
CA THR A 118 32.54 15.80 -4.00
C THR A 118 33.24 14.47 -4.25
N SER A 119 34.51 14.35 -3.88
CA SER A 119 35.25 13.09 -4.06
C SER A 119 34.93 12.09 -2.94
N VAL A 120 34.54 10.87 -3.31
CA VAL A 120 34.32 9.76 -2.36
C VAL A 120 35.56 9.48 -1.52
N GLN A 121 36.77 9.67 -2.08
CA GLN A 121 38.02 9.48 -1.33
C GLN A 121 38.21 10.55 -0.25
N GLN A 122 37.78 11.80 -0.50
CA GLN A 122 37.82 12.87 0.50
C GLN A 122 36.83 12.58 1.64
N VAL A 123 35.62 12.11 1.31
CA VAL A 123 34.62 11.68 2.30
C VAL A 123 35.19 10.54 3.16
N ALA A 124 35.71 9.49 2.52
CA ALA A 124 36.27 8.33 3.21
C ALA A 124 37.48 8.68 4.10
N THR A 125 38.34 9.61 3.67
CA THR A 125 39.48 10.08 4.47
C THR A 125 39.03 10.82 5.72
N SER A 126 37.99 11.67 5.59
CA SER A 126 37.37 12.36 6.73
C SER A 126 36.74 11.37 7.70
N ASN A 127 36.02 10.38 7.19
CA ASN A 127 35.31 9.39 8.01
C ASN A 127 36.24 8.37 8.68
N LYS A 128 37.42 8.07 8.12
CA LYS A 128 38.43 7.21 8.75
C LYS A 128 38.91 7.75 10.11
N GLN A 129 38.84 9.06 10.32
CA GLN A 129 39.24 9.72 11.57
C GLN A 129 38.08 9.88 12.55
N CYS A 130 36.85 9.57 12.14
CA CYS A 130 35.67 9.65 12.99
C CYS A 130 35.72 8.56 14.07
N THR A 131 35.76 8.98 15.34
CA THR A 131 35.59 8.11 16.50
C THR A 131 34.27 8.42 17.18
N PRO A 132 33.47 7.41 17.56
CA PRO A 132 32.18 7.65 18.20
C PRO A 132 32.37 8.25 19.60
N ILE A 133 31.51 9.20 19.94
CA ILE A 133 31.45 9.79 21.28
C ILE A 133 30.48 8.96 22.12
N GLN A 134 30.98 8.37 23.21
CA GLN A 134 30.16 7.63 24.15
C GLN A 134 29.24 8.60 24.92
N GLY A 135 27.94 8.34 24.88
CA GLY A 135 26.92 9.08 25.59
C GLY A 135 26.43 8.36 26.86
N SER A 136 25.25 8.77 27.34
CA SER A 136 24.60 8.13 28.48
C SER A 136 24.12 6.70 28.16
N ILE A 137 23.90 5.91 29.21
CA ILE A 137 23.23 4.61 29.11
C ILE A 137 21.83 4.82 28.52
N SER A 138 21.50 4.02 27.51
CA SER A 138 20.19 4.02 26.87
C SER A 138 19.08 3.72 27.88
N LYS A 139 17.96 4.44 27.78
CA LYS A 139 16.73 4.16 28.53
C LYS A 139 15.87 3.09 27.87
N LEU A 140 16.25 2.62 26.68
CA LEU A 140 15.52 1.58 25.97
C LEU A 140 15.63 0.26 26.76
N GLN A 141 14.51 -0.45 26.82
CA GLN A 141 14.40 -1.74 27.47
C GLN A 141 13.99 -2.78 26.42
N LEU A 142 14.57 -3.97 26.54
CA LEU A 142 14.14 -5.12 25.73
C LEU A 142 12.80 -5.61 26.27
N VAL A 143 11.93 -6.04 25.36
CA VAL A 143 10.67 -6.67 25.71
C VAL A 143 10.87 -8.18 25.72
N THR A 144 10.60 -8.80 26.86
CA THR A 144 10.79 -10.24 27.08
C THR A 144 9.48 -11.01 27.04
N LYS A 145 9.55 -12.32 26.79
CA LYS A 145 8.40 -13.25 26.82
C LYS A 145 7.66 -13.26 28.16
N SER A 146 8.33 -12.95 29.27
CA SER A 146 7.69 -12.89 30.59
C SER A 146 6.85 -11.63 30.81
N GLU A 147 7.10 -10.58 30.03
CA GLU A 147 6.39 -9.29 30.15
C GLU A 147 5.16 -9.21 29.25
N VAL A 148 5.01 -10.13 28.30
CA VAL A 148 3.92 -10.15 27.33
C VAL A 148 3.17 -11.47 27.36
N GLU A 149 1.85 -11.40 27.36
CA GLU A 149 1.01 -12.61 27.35
C GLU A 149 1.11 -13.32 25.98
N ASP A 150 0.73 -12.62 24.89
CA ASP A 150 0.55 -13.28 23.59
C ASP A 150 1.28 -12.64 22.41
N TYR A 151 1.64 -11.35 22.47
CA TYR A 151 2.22 -10.61 21.34
C TYR A 151 2.88 -9.29 21.73
N ILE A 152 3.69 -8.76 20.80
CA ILE A 152 4.24 -7.39 20.80
C ILE A 152 3.82 -6.73 19.48
N ILE A 153 3.39 -5.46 19.49
CA ILE A 153 2.94 -4.74 18.29
C ILE A 153 3.71 -3.43 18.13
N GLY A 154 3.82 -2.97 16.89
CA GLY A 154 4.33 -1.63 16.61
C GLY A 154 5.82 -1.52 16.88
N ASP A 155 6.25 -0.33 17.30
CA ASP A 155 7.67 -0.03 17.49
C ASP A 155 8.32 -0.92 18.56
N GLN A 156 7.53 -1.48 19.48
CA GLN A 156 8.01 -2.44 20.47
C GLN A 156 8.62 -3.70 19.84
N VAL A 157 8.19 -4.07 18.62
CA VAL A 157 8.76 -5.21 17.87
C VAL A 157 10.26 -5.02 17.60
N LEU A 158 10.73 -3.77 17.48
CA LEU A 158 12.15 -3.46 17.29
C LEU A 158 13.01 -3.80 18.52
N TYR A 159 12.38 -3.93 19.69
CA TYR A 159 13.03 -4.20 20.98
C TYR A 159 12.75 -5.60 21.53
N ALA A 160 12.16 -6.50 20.72
CA ALA A 160 11.92 -7.87 21.13
C ALA A 160 13.25 -8.59 21.48
N HIS A 161 13.31 -9.21 22.67
CA HIS A 161 14.52 -9.82 23.19
C HIS A 161 15.06 -10.91 22.24
N PRO A 162 16.32 -10.82 21.76
CA PRO A 162 16.85 -11.76 20.76
C PRO A 162 16.83 -13.23 21.20
N MET A 163 17.04 -13.52 22.49
CA MET A 163 17.05 -14.89 23.01
C MET A 163 15.66 -15.50 23.12
N ASP A 164 14.62 -14.67 23.17
CA ASP A 164 13.25 -15.15 23.30
C ASP A 164 12.70 -15.67 21.96
N GLN A 165 13.43 -15.43 20.86
CA GLN A 165 13.15 -16.00 19.55
C GLN A 165 11.70 -15.76 19.10
N PHE A 166 11.18 -14.54 19.24
CA PHE A 166 9.87 -14.19 18.69
C PHE A 166 9.83 -14.42 17.17
N ASN A 167 8.70 -14.90 16.68
CA ASN A 167 8.39 -14.84 15.26
C ASN A 167 7.88 -13.45 14.92
N VAL A 168 8.48 -12.78 13.94
CA VAL A 168 8.14 -11.41 13.55
C VAL A 168 7.44 -11.43 12.20
N HIS A 169 6.29 -10.77 12.13
CA HIS A 169 5.44 -10.73 10.95
C HIS A 169 5.11 -9.28 10.56
N PHE A 170 5.28 -8.98 9.28
CA PHE A 170 4.77 -7.78 8.61
C PHE A 170 3.61 -8.23 7.71
N PRO A 171 2.34 -7.96 8.08
CA PRO A 171 1.18 -8.50 7.35
C PRO A 171 1.02 -7.95 5.93
N PHE A 172 1.67 -6.82 5.61
CA PHE A 172 1.67 -6.22 4.29
C PHE A 172 3.08 -6.17 3.71
N ARG A 173 3.22 -6.48 2.42
CA ARG A 173 4.49 -6.41 1.69
C ARG A 173 4.25 -6.02 0.24
N HIS A 174 5.05 -5.08 -0.29
CA HIS A 174 4.92 -4.57 -1.67
C HIS A 174 3.49 -4.13 -2.08
N GLY A 175 2.69 -3.68 -1.11
CA GLY A 175 1.33 -3.21 -1.36
C GLY A 175 0.24 -4.29 -1.29
N ASP A 176 0.58 -5.56 -1.05
CA ASP A 176 -0.37 -6.66 -0.87
C ASP A 176 -0.23 -7.32 0.51
N LEU A 177 -1.15 -8.25 0.84
CA LEU A 177 -0.99 -9.13 1.99
C LEU A 177 0.27 -10.00 1.82
N ASN A 178 1.07 -10.13 2.87
CA ASN A 178 2.35 -10.85 2.86
C ASN A 178 2.15 -12.38 2.93
N ILE A 179 1.67 -12.96 1.83
CA ILE A 179 1.43 -14.40 1.71
C ILE A 179 2.72 -15.14 1.31
N HIS A 180 3.09 -16.17 2.06
CA HIS A 180 4.26 -17.00 1.79
C HIS A 180 4.18 -18.39 2.46
N SER A 181 5.06 -19.32 2.07
CA SER A 181 5.08 -20.70 2.59
C SER A 181 5.65 -20.84 4.02
N GLY A 182 6.38 -19.83 4.51
CA GLY A 182 6.91 -19.78 5.88
C GLY A 182 5.84 -19.61 6.97
N VAL A 183 6.26 -19.67 8.23
CA VAL A 183 5.37 -19.50 9.39
C VAL A 183 4.68 -18.14 9.34
N GLY A 184 3.36 -18.12 9.54
CA GLY A 184 2.56 -16.90 9.52
C GLY A 184 2.14 -16.42 8.12
N GLY A 185 2.64 -17.04 7.04
CA GLY A 185 2.38 -16.58 5.68
C GLY A 185 1.11 -17.12 5.01
N SER A 186 0.31 -17.94 5.69
CA SER A 186 -1.01 -18.33 5.15
C SER A 186 -2.01 -17.18 5.27
N LEU A 187 -3.00 -17.11 4.38
CA LEU A 187 -4.01 -16.05 4.38
C LEU A 187 -4.71 -15.92 5.74
N SER A 188 -5.09 -17.04 6.37
CA SER A 188 -5.71 -17.03 7.70
C SER A 188 -4.77 -16.53 8.79
N SER A 189 -3.48 -16.84 8.72
CA SER A 189 -2.49 -16.34 9.69
C SER A 189 -2.27 -14.84 9.54
N VAL A 190 -2.14 -14.34 8.31
CA VAL A 190 -2.01 -12.90 8.04
C VAL A 190 -3.25 -12.14 8.51
N LEU A 191 -4.46 -12.65 8.24
CA LEU A 191 -5.70 -12.04 8.72
C LEU A 191 -5.80 -12.04 10.25
N ALA A 192 -5.37 -13.11 10.93
CA ALA A 192 -5.33 -13.15 12.39
C ALA A 192 -4.34 -12.14 12.99
N ASP A 193 -3.21 -11.91 12.31
CA ASP A 193 -2.25 -10.87 12.69
C ASP A 193 -2.85 -9.47 12.48
N LEU A 194 -3.53 -9.23 11.37
CA LEU A 194 -4.26 -7.97 11.15
C LEU A 194 -5.36 -7.74 12.19
N GLU A 195 -6.16 -8.76 12.53
CA GLU A 195 -7.17 -8.70 13.58
C GLU A 195 -6.55 -8.28 14.93
N THR A 196 -5.40 -8.89 15.25
CA THR A 196 -4.68 -8.61 16.50
C THR A 196 -4.12 -7.18 16.50
N ILE A 197 -3.45 -6.76 15.44
CA ILE A 197 -2.85 -5.43 15.33
C ILE A 197 -3.93 -4.35 15.36
N TRP A 198 -4.93 -4.45 14.48
CA TRP A 198 -5.97 -3.43 14.36
C TRP A 198 -6.83 -3.39 15.61
N GLY A 199 -7.22 -4.56 16.15
CA GLY A 199 -7.95 -4.64 17.41
C GLY A 199 -7.17 -4.03 18.58
N HIS A 200 -5.86 -4.25 18.65
CA HIS A 200 -5.01 -3.63 19.67
C HIS A 200 -4.96 -2.10 19.52
N CYS A 201 -4.83 -1.58 18.30
CA CYS A 201 -4.80 -0.14 18.05
C CYS A 201 -6.14 0.53 18.41
N ILE A 202 -7.25 -0.10 18.02
CA ILE A 202 -8.59 0.38 18.30
C ILE A 202 -8.83 0.48 19.82
N VAL A 203 -8.42 -0.53 20.58
CA VAL A 203 -8.61 -0.54 22.04
C VAL A 203 -7.65 0.42 22.73
N ASN A 204 -6.35 0.37 22.41
CA ASN A 204 -5.32 1.04 23.21
C ASN A 204 -4.94 2.44 22.70
N LEU A 205 -5.09 2.73 21.41
CA LEU A 205 -4.79 4.05 20.85
C LEU A 205 -6.06 4.87 20.65
N LEU A 206 -7.13 4.24 20.15
CA LEU A 206 -8.40 4.93 19.97
C LEU A 206 -9.26 4.88 21.24
N GLU A 207 -8.97 4.05 22.24
CA GLU A 207 -9.79 3.93 23.45
C GLU A 207 -11.25 3.50 23.13
N ILE A 208 -11.42 2.61 22.14
CA ILE A 208 -12.73 2.06 21.77
C ILE A 208 -12.81 0.60 22.22
N PRO A 209 -13.67 0.25 23.19
CA PRO A 209 -13.87 -1.14 23.58
C PRO A 209 -14.39 -1.98 22.40
N LYS A 210 -13.87 -3.21 22.23
CA LYS A 210 -14.31 -4.11 21.14
C LYS A 210 -15.84 -4.33 21.12
N SER A 211 -16.47 -4.39 22.29
CA SER A 211 -17.93 -4.55 22.44
C SER A 211 -18.76 -3.42 21.85
N GLU A 212 -18.16 -2.24 21.66
CA GLU A 212 -18.82 -1.06 21.11
C GLU A 212 -18.67 -0.94 19.59
N LEU A 213 -17.81 -1.74 18.94
CA LEU A 213 -17.53 -1.60 17.51
C LEU A 213 -18.76 -1.75 16.61
N LYS A 214 -19.80 -2.45 17.07
CA LYS A 214 -21.12 -2.50 16.42
C LYS A 214 -21.78 -1.12 16.22
N HIS A 215 -21.36 -0.12 16.98
CA HIS A 215 -21.82 1.28 16.87
C HIS A 215 -20.89 2.17 16.03
N TYR A 216 -19.74 1.64 15.62
CA TYR A 216 -18.77 2.30 14.76
C TYR A 216 -18.87 1.76 13.33
N ARG A 217 -18.35 2.52 12.37
CA ARG A 217 -18.13 2.03 11.00
C ARG A 217 -16.67 2.24 10.60
N ALA A 218 -16.18 1.38 9.71
CA ALA A 218 -14.80 1.41 9.24
C ALA A 218 -14.70 1.81 7.77
N VAL A 219 -13.80 2.73 7.43
CA VAL A 219 -13.35 2.92 6.05
C VAL A 219 -11.99 2.27 5.94
N LEU A 220 -11.88 1.29 5.05
CA LEU A 220 -10.60 0.67 4.73
C LEU A 220 -10.04 1.29 3.46
N VAL A 221 -8.92 1.98 3.60
CA VAL A 221 -8.14 2.44 2.46
C VAL A 221 -7.41 1.23 1.86
N ILE A 222 -7.61 1.01 0.57
CA ILE A 222 -7.07 -0.14 -0.16
C ILE A 222 -6.12 0.34 -1.27
N PRO A 223 -5.15 -0.49 -1.69
CA PRO A 223 -4.31 -0.15 -2.84
C PRO A 223 -5.12 0.03 -4.12
N ASP A 224 -4.69 0.94 -5.00
CA ASP A 224 -5.34 1.15 -6.29
C ASP A 224 -5.26 -0.08 -7.22
N ILE A 225 -4.15 -0.82 -7.15
CA ILE A 225 -4.04 -2.18 -7.72
C ILE A 225 -4.28 -3.19 -6.60
N TYR A 226 -5.41 -3.88 -6.66
CA TYR A 226 -5.88 -4.75 -5.58
C TYR A 226 -6.12 -6.19 -6.01
N ASN A 227 -6.12 -7.08 -5.02
CA ASN A 227 -6.53 -8.48 -5.14
C ASN A 227 -7.94 -8.66 -4.56
N ARG A 228 -8.91 -9.04 -5.40
CA ARG A 228 -10.32 -9.24 -5.01
C ARG A 228 -10.49 -10.23 -3.84
N LEU A 229 -9.75 -11.34 -3.84
CA LEU A 229 -9.81 -12.32 -2.75
C LEU A 229 -9.39 -11.69 -1.42
N PHE A 230 -8.30 -10.92 -1.41
CA PHE A 230 -7.84 -10.26 -0.18
C PHE A 230 -8.84 -9.22 0.30
N LEU A 231 -9.42 -8.42 -0.59
CA LEU A 231 -10.44 -7.45 -0.22
C LEU A 231 -11.69 -8.11 0.36
N LYS A 232 -12.14 -9.23 -0.21
CA LYS A 232 -13.25 -10.03 0.34
C LYS A 232 -12.96 -10.45 1.79
N GLU A 233 -11.79 -11.02 2.03
CA GLU A 233 -11.41 -11.44 3.39
C GLU A 233 -11.25 -10.27 4.37
N LEU A 234 -10.75 -9.12 3.89
CA LEU A 234 -10.63 -7.91 4.71
C LEU A 234 -12.01 -7.33 5.10
N VAL A 235 -13.02 -7.43 4.24
CA VAL A 235 -14.41 -7.06 4.60
C VAL A 235 -14.95 -8.01 5.67
N SER A 236 -14.73 -9.32 5.51
CA SER A 236 -15.07 -10.31 6.54
C SER A 236 -14.37 -10.02 7.87
N LEU A 237 -13.08 -9.68 7.84
CA LEU A 237 -12.30 -9.27 9.01
C LEU A 237 -12.94 -8.06 9.73
N LEU A 238 -13.34 -7.03 9.01
CA LEU A 238 -13.96 -5.83 9.60
C LEU A 238 -15.34 -6.12 10.20
N LEU A 239 -16.21 -6.79 9.45
CA LEU A 239 -17.63 -6.95 9.82
C LEU A 239 -17.87 -8.13 10.76
N THR A 240 -17.18 -9.25 10.55
CA THR A 240 -17.44 -10.50 11.27
C THR A 240 -16.49 -10.70 12.44
N HIS A 241 -15.18 -10.46 12.25
CA HIS A 241 -14.18 -10.75 13.27
C HIS A 241 -14.02 -9.57 14.25
N LEU A 242 -13.78 -8.36 13.74
CA LEU A 242 -13.69 -7.15 14.57
C LEU A 242 -15.06 -6.66 15.04
N GLY A 243 -16.12 -6.89 14.26
CA GLY A 243 -17.50 -6.60 14.64
C GLY A 243 -17.94 -5.15 14.42
N PHE A 244 -17.41 -4.47 13.40
CA PHE A 244 -17.88 -3.14 13.02
C PHE A 244 -19.36 -3.16 12.57
N GLY A 245 -20.11 -2.10 12.88
CA GLY A 245 -21.50 -1.93 12.45
C GLY A 245 -21.68 -1.62 10.96
N GLY A 246 -20.58 -1.43 10.23
CA GLY A 246 -20.54 -1.35 8.78
C GLY A 246 -19.16 -0.96 8.27
N CYS A 247 -18.90 -1.18 6.99
CA CYS A 247 -17.66 -0.72 6.37
C CYS A 247 -17.84 -0.41 4.88
N PHE A 248 -16.89 0.32 4.29
CA PHE A 248 -16.70 0.32 2.84
C PHE A 248 -15.21 0.46 2.51
N LEU A 249 -14.86 0.17 1.26
CA LEU A 249 -13.49 0.19 0.74
C LEU A 249 -13.27 1.45 -0.09
N LEU A 250 -12.11 2.08 0.03
CA LEU A 250 -11.74 3.26 -0.77
C LEU A 250 -10.32 3.12 -1.31
N GLN A 251 -10.13 3.26 -2.62
CA GLN A 251 -8.81 3.21 -3.24
C GLN A 251 -7.93 4.37 -2.76
N ASP A 252 -6.67 4.10 -2.44
CA ASP A 252 -5.70 5.03 -1.85
C ASP A 252 -5.46 6.26 -2.73
N HIS A 253 -5.42 6.11 -4.05
CA HIS A 253 -5.25 7.22 -4.99
C HIS A 253 -6.51 8.11 -5.07
N VAL A 254 -7.71 7.52 -5.05
CA VAL A 254 -8.97 8.28 -4.96
C VAL A 254 -9.06 8.99 -3.61
N ALA A 255 -8.69 8.32 -2.52
CA ALA A 255 -8.60 8.95 -1.22
C ALA A 255 -7.59 10.11 -1.24
N ALA A 256 -6.45 9.98 -1.92
CA ALA A 256 -5.47 11.04 -2.04
C ALA A 256 -6.01 12.30 -2.75
N THR A 257 -6.80 12.16 -3.82
CA THR A 257 -7.40 13.32 -4.50
C THR A 257 -8.41 14.05 -3.62
N PHE A 258 -9.25 13.34 -2.86
CA PHE A 258 -10.11 13.95 -1.83
C PHE A 258 -9.29 14.68 -0.75
N GLY A 259 -8.19 14.08 -0.30
CA GLY A 259 -7.31 14.67 0.72
C GLY A 259 -6.63 15.96 0.23
N ALA A 260 -6.28 15.99 -1.05
CA ALA A 260 -5.70 17.17 -1.71
C ALA A 260 -6.75 18.22 -2.10
N GLY A 261 -8.02 17.83 -2.27
CA GLY A 261 -9.07 18.68 -2.81
C GLY A 261 -8.99 18.84 -4.33
N LEU A 262 -8.56 17.79 -5.04
CA LEU A 262 -8.40 17.78 -6.49
C LEU A 262 -9.51 16.95 -7.12
N GLY A 263 -10.15 17.48 -8.17
CA GLY A 263 -11.15 16.72 -8.95
C GLY A 263 -10.53 15.73 -9.93
N ALA A 264 -9.33 16.03 -10.43
CA ALA A 264 -8.56 15.15 -11.31
C ALA A 264 -7.05 15.36 -11.09
N ALA A 265 -6.28 14.27 -11.08
CA ALA A 265 -4.83 14.31 -10.98
C ALA A 265 -4.19 12.97 -11.39
N CYS A 266 -2.95 13.01 -11.90
CA CYS A 266 -2.09 11.84 -11.90
C CYS A 266 -1.52 11.67 -10.49
N VAL A 267 -1.96 10.64 -9.77
CA VAL A 267 -1.55 10.37 -8.39
C VAL A 267 -0.37 9.41 -8.39
N VAL A 268 0.67 9.77 -7.63
CA VAL A 268 1.90 9.00 -7.45
C VAL A 268 2.09 8.76 -5.96
N ASP A 269 1.87 7.53 -5.49
CA ASP A 269 2.13 7.15 -4.09
C ASP A 269 3.50 6.49 -3.96
N LEU A 270 4.43 7.22 -3.33
CA LEU A 270 5.78 6.75 -3.01
C LEU A 270 5.79 6.14 -1.60
N GLY A 271 5.65 4.81 -1.52
CA GLY A 271 5.65 4.05 -0.28
C GLY A 271 7.06 3.63 0.20
N ASP A 272 7.09 2.75 1.20
CA ASP A 272 8.36 2.18 1.68
C ASP A 272 8.85 1.03 0.80
N GLN A 273 7.96 0.17 0.30
CA GLN A 273 8.34 -1.02 -0.50
C GLN A 273 7.74 -1.04 -1.91
N LYS A 274 6.84 -0.10 -2.21
CA LYS A 274 6.19 0.03 -3.52
C LYS A 274 6.00 1.50 -3.88
N THR A 275 5.94 1.75 -5.16
CA THR A 275 5.48 3.01 -5.76
C THR A 275 4.30 2.70 -6.66
N SER A 276 3.22 3.46 -6.58
CA SER A 276 2.07 3.30 -7.49
C SER A 276 1.74 4.60 -8.20
N VAL A 277 1.29 4.48 -9.45
CA VAL A 277 0.87 5.59 -10.31
C VAL A 277 -0.49 5.27 -10.91
N SER A 278 -1.43 6.21 -10.86
CA SER A 278 -2.65 6.14 -11.68
C SER A 278 -3.27 7.51 -11.89
N CYS A 279 -4.08 7.62 -12.94
CA CYS A 279 -4.83 8.82 -13.24
C CYS A 279 -6.23 8.71 -12.63
N VAL A 280 -6.57 9.68 -11.78
CA VAL A 280 -7.85 9.77 -11.09
C VAL A 280 -8.63 10.95 -11.65
N GLU A 281 -9.90 10.72 -11.97
CA GLU A 281 -10.84 11.75 -12.42
C GLU A 281 -12.24 11.40 -11.92
N ASP A 282 -12.99 12.40 -11.45
CA ASP A 282 -14.36 12.23 -10.95
C ASP A 282 -14.48 11.11 -9.90
N ALA A 283 -13.52 11.07 -8.98
CA ALA A 283 -13.39 10.06 -7.92
C ALA A 283 -13.20 8.60 -8.42
N LEU A 284 -12.80 8.41 -9.67
CA LEU A 284 -12.50 7.10 -10.26
C LEU A 284 -11.04 7.01 -10.68
N SER A 285 -10.34 5.97 -10.20
CA SER A 285 -9.03 5.59 -10.75
C SER A 285 -9.20 4.81 -12.04
N GLN A 286 -8.61 5.31 -13.12
CA GLN A 286 -8.68 4.67 -14.43
C GLN A 286 -7.83 3.40 -14.48
N ARG A 287 -8.49 2.25 -14.63
CA ARG A 287 -7.86 0.91 -14.59
C ARG A 287 -6.66 0.79 -15.54
N ALA A 288 -6.78 1.28 -16.77
CA ALA A 288 -5.73 1.19 -17.79
C ALA A 288 -4.44 1.93 -17.38
N THR A 289 -4.57 2.98 -16.56
CA THR A 289 -3.45 3.86 -16.17
C THR A 289 -2.69 3.35 -14.95
N ARG A 290 -3.18 2.32 -14.27
CA ARG A 290 -2.61 1.85 -13.01
C ARG A 290 -1.28 1.13 -13.23
N ILE A 291 -0.24 1.57 -12.52
CA ILE A 291 1.09 0.97 -12.52
C ILE A 291 1.56 0.84 -11.07
N ARG A 292 2.06 -0.33 -10.69
CA ARG A 292 2.77 -0.57 -9.43
C ARG A 292 4.20 -0.99 -9.72
N LEU A 293 5.14 -0.40 -9.00
CA LEU A 293 6.56 -0.64 -9.07
C LEU A 293 7.02 -1.18 -7.70
N ASP A 294 7.74 -2.29 -7.69
CA ASP A 294 8.19 -2.95 -6.46
C ASP A 294 9.50 -2.34 -5.94
N TYR A 295 9.54 -1.01 -5.89
CA TYR A 295 10.57 -0.24 -5.20
C TYR A 295 9.97 0.97 -4.47
N GLY A 296 10.63 1.39 -3.39
CA GLY A 296 10.26 2.57 -2.61
C GLY A 296 11.36 3.02 -1.64
N GLY A 297 10.94 3.62 -0.52
CA GLY A 297 11.85 4.19 0.48
C GLY A 297 12.85 3.22 1.11
N SER A 298 12.55 1.92 1.14
CA SER A 298 13.42 0.87 1.68
C SER A 298 14.54 0.50 0.71
N ASP A 299 14.28 0.52 -0.59
CA ASP A 299 15.29 0.37 -1.64
C ASP A 299 16.26 1.54 -1.64
N ILE A 300 15.75 2.76 -1.48
CA ILE A 300 16.57 3.95 -1.29
C ILE A 300 17.43 3.82 -0.03
N THR A 301 16.89 3.25 1.05
CA THR A 301 17.66 3.03 2.29
C THR A 301 18.81 2.03 2.07
N GLN A 302 18.58 0.96 1.31
CA GLN A 302 19.63 -0.02 0.99
C GLN A 302 20.67 0.54 0.02
N SER A 303 20.23 1.29 -1.00
CA SER A 303 21.09 2.09 -1.88
C SER A 303 21.95 3.06 -1.09
N PHE A 304 21.36 3.77 -0.13
CA PHE A 304 22.07 4.71 0.73
C PHE A 304 23.11 4.01 1.61
N HIS A 305 22.76 2.87 2.22
CA HIS A 305 23.73 2.08 2.98
C HIS A 305 24.90 1.62 2.11
N TYR A 306 24.64 1.13 0.89
CA TYR A 306 25.66 0.74 -0.08
C TYR A 306 26.63 1.89 -0.39
N LEU A 307 26.10 3.09 -0.59
CA LEU A 307 26.89 4.30 -0.83
C LEU A 307 27.70 4.72 0.39
N LEU A 308 27.11 4.71 1.58
CA LEU A 308 27.79 5.03 2.84
C LEU A 308 28.98 4.11 3.09
N GLN A 309 28.84 2.80 2.84
CA GLN A 309 29.95 1.85 2.99
C GLN A 309 31.15 2.23 2.11
N ARG A 310 30.91 2.63 0.86
CA ARG A 310 31.95 3.09 -0.08
C ARG A 310 32.55 4.43 0.32
N ALA A 311 31.77 5.27 1.00
CA ALA A 311 32.19 6.53 1.60
C ALA A 311 32.87 6.37 2.98
N GLY A 312 33.18 5.12 3.38
CA GLY A 312 33.89 4.83 4.63
C GLY A 312 33.06 5.00 5.89
N PHE A 313 31.78 4.60 5.86
CA PHE A 313 30.86 4.68 7.01
C PHE A 313 31.50 4.19 8.32
N PRO A 314 31.60 5.03 9.37
CA PRO A 314 32.41 4.71 10.55
C PRO A 314 31.74 3.73 11.51
N TYR A 315 30.43 3.51 11.41
CA TYR A 315 29.74 2.47 12.17
C TYR A 315 29.87 1.12 11.46
N LYS A 316 30.98 0.42 11.72
CA LYS A 316 31.40 -0.78 10.98
C LYS A 316 30.54 -2.01 11.26
N GLU A 317 29.90 -2.05 12.43
CA GLU A 317 29.07 -3.15 12.90
C GLU A 317 27.61 -3.02 12.44
N CYS A 318 27.28 -1.96 11.69
CA CYS A 318 25.95 -1.72 11.14
C CYS A 318 25.47 -2.90 10.29
N GLN A 319 24.38 -3.54 10.70
CA GLN A 319 23.75 -4.63 9.94
C GLN A 319 22.34 -4.22 9.52
N PRO A 320 22.07 -3.91 8.24
CA PRO A 320 20.74 -3.47 7.80
C PRO A 320 19.58 -4.43 8.17
N GLN A 321 19.88 -5.73 8.31
CA GLN A 321 18.92 -6.77 8.70
C GLN A 321 18.60 -6.74 10.20
N HIS A 322 19.46 -6.14 11.04
CA HIS A 322 19.18 -5.92 12.44
C HIS A 322 18.08 -4.85 12.59
N PRO A 323 16.97 -5.09 13.31
CA PRO A 323 15.83 -4.17 13.41
C PRO A 323 16.19 -2.71 13.72
N LEU A 324 17.01 -2.49 14.76
CA LEU A 324 17.44 -1.15 15.17
C LEU A 324 18.37 -0.46 14.17
N ASP A 325 19.23 -1.21 13.45
CA ASP A 325 20.12 -0.62 12.46
C ASP A 325 19.36 -0.29 11.17
N GLY A 326 18.43 -1.14 10.73
CA GLY A 326 17.52 -0.83 9.63
C GLY A 326 16.64 0.40 9.91
N ALA A 327 16.14 0.53 11.13
CA ALA A 327 15.40 1.71 11.59
C ALA A 327 16.30 2.96 11.66
N LEU A 328 17.55 2.82 12.11
CA LEU A 328 18.54 3.90 12.12
C LEU A 328 18.85 4.37 10.70
N LEU A 329 19.16 3.47 9.76
CA LEU A 329 19.44 3.81 8.36
C LEU A 329 18.25 4.51 7.71
N THR A 330 17.02 4.04 7.97
CA THR A 330 15.79 4.71 7.53
C THR A 330 15.75 6.15 8.02
N ARG A 331 16.02 6.38 9.32
CA ARG A 331 15.99 7.70 9.95
C ARG A 331 17.06 8.64 9.41
N ILE A 332 18.27 8.14 9.16
CA ILE A 332 19.34 8.94 8.55
C ILE A 332 18.95 9.33 7.12
N LYS A 333 18.42 8.39 6.32
CA LYS A 333 17.90 8.70 4.98
C LYS A 333 16.83 9.80 5.05
N GLU A 334 15.82 9.63 5.90
CA GLU A 334 14.70 10.58 6.02
C GLU A 334 15.12 11.95 6.53
N GLY A 335 16.16 12.02 7.37
CA GLY A 335 16.66 13.28 7.93
C GLY A 335 17.63 14.05 7.02
N TYR A 336 18.32 13.38 6.09
CA TYR A 336 19.44 13.99 5.37
C TYR A 336 19.42 13.82 3.84
N CYS A 337 18.74 12.82 3.27
CA CYS A 337 18.69 12.66 1.82
C CYS A 337 17.79 13.72 1.16
N HIS A 338 18.14 14.14 -0.05
CA HIS A 338 17.43 15.19 -0.79
C HIS A 338 17.66 15.05 -2.31
N LEU A 339 16.89 15.81 -3.08
CA LEU A 339 17.05 16.02 -4.52
C LEU A 339 17.28 17.51 -4.88
N ASN A 340 17.59 18.33 -3.87
CA ASN A 340 17.98 19.72 -4.06
C ASN A 340 19.43 19.84 -4.57
N LEU A 341 19.62 20.45 -5.74
CA LEU A 341 20.93 20.64 -6.38
C LEU A 341 21.84 21.65 -5.67
N ASP A 342 21.26 22.58 -4.90
CA ASP A 342 22.00 23.62 -4.16
C ASP A 342 22.72 23.04 -2.94
N PHE A 343 22.27 21.90 -2.46
CA PHE A 343 22.93 21.15 -1.40
C PHE A 343 24.09 20.34 -2.00
N CYS A 344 25.28 20.91 -1.91
CA CYS A 344 26.51 20.33 -2.46
C CYS A 344 27.67 20.32 -1.46
N GLY A 345 28.71 19.55 -1.78
CA GLY A 345 29.90 19.41 -0.95
C GLY A 345 29.73 18.48 0.25
N LEU A 346 30.70 18.52 1.16
CA LEU A 346 30.70 17.71 2.38
C LEU A 346 29.72 18.28 3.41
N ARG A 347 28.75 17.48 3.82
CA ARG A 347 27.76 17.81 4.85
C ARG A 347 27.98 16.99 6.11
N ASP A 348 27.70 17.61 7.25
CA ASP A 348 27.70 16.94 8.55
C ASP A 348 26.41 16.14 8.74
N VAL A 349 26.56 14.85 9.02
CA VAL A 349 25.47 13.94 9.36
C VAL A 349 25.73 13.42 10.77
N ASN A 350 24.76 13.66 11.65
CA ASN A 350 24.82 13.27 13.05
C ASN A 350 23.79 12.19 13.33
N PHE A 351 24.23 11.10 13.96
CA PHE A 351 23.32 10.05 14.38
C PHE A 351 23.79 9.38 15.67
N VAL A 352 22.87 8.70 16.33
CA VAL A 352 23.11 7.98 17.58
C VAL A 352 22.77 6.52 17.37
N VAL A 353 23.73 5.65 17.63
CA VAL A 353 23.51 4.21 17.77
C VAL A 353 23.11 3.97 19.22
N GLU A 354 21.86 3.56 19.40
CA GLU A 354 21.29 3.27 20.70
C GLU A 354 20.91 1.79 20.79
N ARG A 355 21.35 1.14 21.88
CA ARG A 355 21.06 -0.27 22.16
C ARG A 355 20.50 -0.37 23.58
N PRO A 356 19.48 -1.21 23.83
CA PRO A 356 18.92 -1.37 25.17
C PRO A 356 19.98 -1.73 26.22
N GLY A 357 20.00 -1.00 27.32
CA GLY A 357 20.89 -1.24 28.45
C GLY A 357 22.39 -0.94 28.23
N VAL A 358 22.78 -0.39 27.08
CA VAL A 358 24.18 -0.07 26.76
C VAL A 358 24.37 1.45 26.57
N SER A 359 25.58 1.96 26.78
CA SER A 359 25.93 3.34 26.43
C SER A 359 25.67 3.64 24.97
N THR A 360 25.02 4.78 24.71
CA THR A 360 24.82 5.30 23.36
C THR A 360 26.15 5.67 22.70
N LEU A 361 26.23 5.50 21.38
CA LEU A 361 27.37 5.94 20.59
C LEU A 361 26.92 7.01 19.59
N ARG A 362 27.43 8.23 19.74
CA ARG A 362 27.14 9.34 18.82
C ARG A 362 28.21 9.44 17.75
N TYR A 363 27.79 9.50 16.50
CA TYR A 363 28.66 9.67 15.34
C TYR A 363 28.44 11.04 14.70
N HIS A 364 29.54 11.66 14.31
CA HIS A 364 29.59 12.92 13.57
C HIS A 364 30.36 12.65 12.28
N VAL A 365 29.63 12.41 11.19
CA VAL A 365 30.22 11.91 9.94
C VAL A 365 30.09 12.92 8.83
N LYS A 366 31.03 12.89 7.87
CA LYS A 366 30.90 13.65 6.64
C LYS A 366 30.26 12.78 5.58
N VAL A 367 29.27 13.31 4.87
CA VAL A 367 28.63 12.68 3.71
C VAL A 367 28.57 13.69 2.58
N GLY A 368 28.79 13.25 1.36
CA GLY A 368 28.76 14.11 0.18
C GLY A 368 27.51 13.84 -0.65
N ASP A 369 27.76 13.59 -1.94
CA ASP A 369 26.71 13.38 -2.93
C ASP A 369 25.93 12.08 -2.69
N GLU A 370 26.35 11.21 -1.77
CA GLU A 370 25.59 10.01 -1.38
C GLU A 370 24.16 10.35 -0.89
N LEU A 371 23.98 11.52 -0.26
CA LEU A 371 22.67 12.02 0.20
C LEU A 371 21.71 12.28 -0.96
N LEU A 372 22.25 12.59 -2.14
CA LEU A 372 21.48 12.90 -3.34
C LEU A 372 21.43 11.70 -4.31
N LEU A 373 22.52 10.94 -4.42
CA LEU A 373 22.61 9.75 -5.27
C LEU A 373 21.65 8.63 -4.86
N ALA A 374 21.40 8.45 -3.56
CA ALA A 374 20.47 7.43 -3.09
C ALA A 374 19.02 7.67 -3.57
N PRO A 375 18.40 8.85 -3.34
CA PRO A 375 17.05 9.11 -3.86
C PRO A 375 17.01 9.24 -5.38
N LEU A 376 18.12 9.57 -6.06
CA LEU A 376 18.19 9.52 -7.53
C LEU A 376 17.98 8.12 -8.12
N GLY A 377 18.07 7.06 -7.30
CA GLY A 377 17.69 5.71 -7.70
C GLY A 377 16.24 5.61 -8.20
N LEU A 378 15.34 6.52 -7.78
CA LEU A 378 13.98 6.62 -8.32
C LEU A 378 13.94 6.92 -9.83
N PHE A 379 15.00 7.53 -10.36
CA PHE A 379 15.13 7.92 -11.76
C PHE A 379 16.16 7.06 -12.52
N ASN A 380 16.89 6.20 -11.81
CA ASN A 380 17.98 5.36 -12.32
C ASN A 380 17.88 3.99 -11.62
N THR A 381 16.82 3.26 -11.95
CA THR A 381 16.33 2.11 -11.19
C THR A 381 17.25 0.89 -11.22
N GLU A 382 18.26 0.87 -12.08
CA GLU A 382 19.29 -0.17 -12.13
C GLU A 382 20.02 -0.30 -10.78
N VAL A 383 20.17 0.79 -10.02
CA VAL A 383 20.78 0.72 -8.69
C VAL A 383 19.98 -0.12 -7.69
N PHE A 384 18.68 -0.28 -7.94
CA PHE A 384 17.80 -1.09 -7.10
C PHE A 384 17.93 -2.60 -7.33
N ALA A 385 18.79 -3.01 -8.27
CA ALA A 385 19.31 -4.37 -8.36
C ALA A 385 19.83 -4.92 -7.02
N LEU A 386 20.29 -4.03 -6.13
CA LEU A 386 20.76 -4.32 -4.77
C LEU A 386 19.75 -5.11 -3.92
N THR A 387 18.45 -4.95 -4.17
CA THR A 387 17.37 -5.57 -3.37
C THR A 387 16.49 -6.51 -4.20
N GLY A 388 16.94 -6.89 -5.41
CA GLY A 388 16.25 -7.83 -6.29
C GLY A 388 16.09 -7.30 -7.71
N GLN A 389 15.94 -8.21 -8.66
CA GLN A 389 15.83 -7.89 -10.10
C GLN A 389 14.38 -7.81 -10.60
N ASP A 390 13.45 -8.48 -9.91
CA ASP A 390 12.05 -8.51 -10.33
C ASP A 390 11.29 -7.30 -9.79
N LYS A 391 11.55 -6.14 -10.40
CA LYS A 391 10.97 -4.83 -10.01
C LYS A 391 10.18 -4.18 -11.12
N ARG A 392 9.74 -5.03 -12.05
CA ARG A 392 9.06 -4.63 -13.26
C ARG A 392 7.69 -4.05 -12.94
N GLY A 393 7.24 -3.12 -13.79
CA GLY A 393 5.94 -2.49 -13.59
C GLY A 393 4.79 -3.48 -13.76
N GLN A 394 3.93 -3.57 -12.74
CA GLN A 394 2.74 -4.39 -12.73
C GLN A 394 1.50 -3.52 -12.95
N GLY A 395 0.67 -3.88 -13.91
CA GLY A 395 -0.68 -3.32 -14.07
C GLY A 395 -1.71 -4.06 -13.21
N GLN A 396 -2.96 -3.59 -13.25
CA GLN A 396 -4.08 -4.35 -12.66
C GLN A 396 -4.28 -5.65 -13.42
N ALA A 397 -3.90 -6.77 -12.83
CA ALA A 397 -4.13 -8.09 -13.40
C ALA A 397 -5.63 -8.33 -13.67
N ASN A 398 -5.93 -9.11 -14.71
CA ASN A 398 -7.28 -9.63 -14.93
C ASN A 398 -7.70 -10.46 -13.73
N ALA A 399 -8.85 -10.12 -13.16
CA ALA A 399 -9.39 -10.85 -12.02
C ALA A 399 -9.66 -12.31 -12.40
N SER A 400 -9.18 -13.25 -11.59
CA SER A 400 -9.65 -14.64 -11.67
C SER A 400 -11.14 -14.71 -11.34
N GLY A 401 -11.86 -15.68 -11.93
CA GLY A 401 -13.24 -15.92 -11.56
C GLY A 401 -13.42 -16.23 -10.07
N ASP A 402 -14.38 -15.58 -9.40
CA ASP A 402 -14.73 -15.88 -8.01
C ASP A 402 -15.86 -16.93 -7.96
N PRO A 403 -15.61 -18.15 -7.46
CA PRO A 403 -16.63 -19.19 -7.38
C PRO A 403 -17.75 -18.89 -6.37
N GLU A 404 -17.55 -17.95 -5.43
CA GLU A 404 -18.58 -17.53 -4.49
C GLU A 404 -19.53 -16.47 -5.08
N ASP A 405 -19.27 -16.04 -6.31
CA ASP A 405 -20.04 -15.06 -7.03
C ASP A 405 -20.71 -15.68 -8.27
N PRO A 406 -22.01 -16.01 -8.21
CA PRO A 406 -22.72 -16.64 -9.33
C PRO A 406 -22.86 -15.70 -10.55
N HIS A 407 -22.53 -14.42 -10.41
CA HIS A 407 -22.56 -13.43 -11.49
C HIS A 407 -21.17 -12.92 -11.88
N ASP A 408 -20.09 -13.57 -11.41
CA ASP A 408 -18.74 -13.20 -11.85
C ASP A 408 -18.57 -13.61 -13.33
N ALA A 409 -18.39 -12.62 -14.20
CA ALA A 409 -18.26 -12.84 -15.62
C ALA A 409 -17.06 -13.74 -15.99
N ASN A 410 -15.95 -13.66 -15.23
CA ASN A 410 -14.77 -14.48 -15.49
C ASN A 410 -15.00 -15.91 -15.02
N TYR A 411 -15.64 -16.12 -13.87
CA TYR A 411 -16.02 -17.45 -13.38
C TYR A 411 -16.99 -18.14 -14.34
N LEU A 412 -18.02 -17.44 -14.79
CA LEU A 412 -18.99 -17.96 -15.76
C LEU A 412 -18.33 -18.33 -17.09
N ARG A 413 -17.40 -17.49 -17.59
CA ARG A 413 -16.62 -17.78 -18.80
C ARG A 413 -15.70 -18.99 -18.61
N GLU A 414 -14.96 -19.06 -17.52
CA GLU A 414 -14.03 -20.15 -17.23
C GLU A 414 -14.75 -21.50 -17.09
N THR A 415 -15.86 -21.53 -16.34
CA THR A 415 -16.66 -22.75 -16.13
C THR A 415 -17.34 -23.20 -17.41
N SER A 416 -17.90 -22.28 -18.20
CA SER A 416 -18.51 -22.60 -19.51
C SER A 416 -17.46 -23.18 -20.47
N ARG A 417 -16.26 -22.60 -20.52
CA ARG A 417 -15.16 -23.11 -21.36
C ARG A 417 -14.70 -24.50 -20.93
N ARG A 418 -14.60 -24.76 -19.61
CA ARG A 418 -14.25 -26.10 -19.08
C ARG A 418 -15.31 -27.14 -19.45
N ALA A 419 -16.58 -26.82 -19.25
CA ALA A 419 -17.69 -27.71 -19.61
C ALA A 419 -17.70 -28.04 -21.12
N HIS A 420 -17.45 -27.05 -21.97
CA HIS A 420 -17.35 -27.26 -23.42
C HIS A 420 -16.16 -28.16 -23.80
N LYS A 421 -15.00 -27.97 -23.17
CA LYS A 421 -13.81 -28.81 -23.38
C LYS A 421 -14.05 -30.26 -22.94
N GLU A 422 -14.66 -30.46 -21.77
CA GLU A 422 -15.02 -31.80 -21.27
C GLU A 422 -16.04 -32.50 -22.17
N ALA A 423 -17.00 -31.76 -22.74
CA ALA A 423 -17.96 -32.30 -23.71
C ALA A 423 -17.27 -32.76 -25.01
N LEU A 424 -16.32 -31.98 -25.54
CA LEU A 424 -15.53 -32.34 -26.71
C LEU A 424 -14.60 -33.54 -26.45
N GLU A 425 -13.96 -33.59 -25.29
CA GLU A 425 -13.12 -34.72 -24.88
C GLU A 425 -13.96 -36.00 -24.75
N ASN A 426 -15.14 -35.93 -24.14
CA ASN A 426 -16.07 -37.06 -24.05
C ASN A 426 -16.58 -37.52 -25.43
N GLN A 427 -16.87 -36.58 -26.34
CA GLN A 427 -17.26 -36.91 -27.71
C GLN A 427 -16.11 -37.59 -28.48
N SER A 428 -14.88 -37.10 -28.33
CA SER A 428 -13.69 -37.70 -28.94
C SER A 428 -13.35 -39.09 -28.36
N ALA A 429 -13.56 -39.29 -27.06
CA ALA A 429 -13.40 -40.59 -26.41
C ALA A 429 -14.48 -41.60 -26.85
N SER A 430 -15.73 -41.15 -27.06
CA SER A 430 -16.78 -41.99 -27.65
C SER A 430 -16.52 -42.32 -29.12
N ALA A 431 -15.96 -41.40 -29.90
CA ALA A 431 -15.59 -41.64 -31.30
C ALA A 431 -14.38 -42.60 -31.44
N ALA A 432 -13.39 -42.51 -30.53
CA ALA A 432 -12.25 -43.42 -30.49
C ALA A 432 -12.60 -44.84 -30.01
N SER A 433 -13.82 -45.05 -29.48
CA SER A 433 -14.33 -46.38 -29.09
C SER A 433 -15.16 -47.07 -30.18
N MET A 434 -15.44 -46.40 -31.30
CA MET A 434 -16.12 -46.96 -32.46
C MET A 434 -15.17 -47.04 -33.65
N ASP A 435 -14.17 -47.92 -33.55
CA ASP A 435 -13.44 -48.43 -34.71
C ASP A 435 -13.73 -49.93 -34.83
N THR A 436 -14.93 -50.24 -35.32
CA THR A 436 -15.25 -51.49 -36.05
C THR A 436 -16.61 -51.37 -36.75
N ALA A 437 -16.56 -51.48 -38.07
CA ALA A 437 -17.62 -51.89 -39.01
C ALA A 437 -18.72 -50.89 -39.46
N GLU A 438 -18.57 -50.52 -40.74
CA GLU A 438 -19.58 -50.50 -41.82
C GLU A 438 -20.78 -49.52 -41.80
N ASN A 439 -20.63 -48.47 -42.62
CA ASN A 439 -21.49 -48.07 -43.75
C ASN A 439 -23.03 -48.19 -43.60
N SER A 440 -23.74 -47.07 -43.38
CA SER A 440 -25.01 -46.76 -44.07
C SER A 440 -25.51 -45.32 -43.87
N THR A 441 -26.36 -44.92 -44.81
CA THR A 441 -26.87 -43.61 -45.22
C THR A 441 -27.90 -42.90 -44.31
N ASN A 442 -27.86 -41.57 -44.37
CA ASN A 442 -28.97 -40.57 -44.43
C ASN A 442 -29.79 -40.14 -43.20
N THR A 443 -30.27 -38.89 -43.36
CA THR A 443 -31.21 -38.05 -42.58
C THR A 443 -30.59 -37.37 -41.36
N GLY A 444 -30.56 -36.04 -41.21
CA GLY A 444 -31.48 -35.00 -41.65
C GLY A 444 -32.37 -34.62 -40.46
N GLY A 445 -31.91 -33.72 -39.60
CA GLY A 445 -32.65 -33.30 -38.40
C GLY A 445 -32.06 -32.03 -37.80
N GLN A 446 -32.75 -30.92 -38.05
CA GLN A 446 -32.49 -29.58 -37.52
C GLN A 446 -32.53 -29.56 -35.99
N GLY A 447 -31.64 -28.77 -35.41
CA GLY A 447 -31.58 -28.41 -34.00
C GLY A 447 -30.73 -27.16 -33.86
N GLU A 448 -31.16 -26.07 -34.50
CA GLU A 448 -30.70 -24.72 -34.19
C GLU A 448 -31.17 -24.38 -32.77
N GLU A 449 -30.35 -24.68 -31.77
CA GLU A 449 -30.30 -23.88 -30.54
C GLU A 449 -29.09 -22.97 -30.64
N ASP A 450 -29.31 -21.87 -31.36
CA ASP A 450 -28.43 -20.71 -31.40
C ASP A 450 -28.51 -20.02 -30.02
N LEU A 451 -27.84 -20.59 -29.02
CA LEU A 451 -27.62 -19.94 -27.73
C LEU A 451 -26.56 -18.87 -27.92
N VAL A 452 -27.05 -17.64 -28.00
CA VAL A 452 -26.33 -16.37 -28.09
C VAL A 452 -25.24 -16.26 -27.01
N VAL A 453 -24.02 -16.73 -27.30
CA VAL A 453 -22.83 -16.49 -26.46
C VAL A 453 -21.81 -15.56 -27.11
N ASP A 454 -21.97 -15.25 -28.40
CA ASP A 454 -21.01 -14.42 -29.15
C ASP A 454 -21.15 -12.91 -28.91
N SER A 455 -22.24 -12.44 -28.30
CA SER A 455 -22.45 -11.00 -28.07
C SER A 455 -21.75 -10.43 -26.84
N LEU A 456 -21.23 -11.29 -25.93
CA LEU A 456 -20.41 -10.87 -24.79
C LEU A 456 -18.90 -10.93 -25.10
N ALA A 457 -18.53 -11.30 -26.33
CA ALA A 457 -17.15 -11.35 -26.79
C ALA A 457 -16.60 -9.96 -27.18
N ALA A 458 -17.46 -8.96 -27.40
CA ALA A 458 -17.07 -7.66 -27.96
C ALA A 458 -16.59 -6.60 -26.94
N ASP A 459 -16.84 -6.78 -25.64
CA ASP A 459 -16.41 -5.83 -24.58
C ASP A 459 -15.14 -6.26 -23.84
N ALA A 460 -14.50 -7.36 -24.26
CA ALA A 460 -13.11 -7.58 -23.88
C ALA A 460 -12.25 -6.63 -24.72
N ALA A 461 -11.86 -5.51 -24.13
CA ALA A 461 -10.84 -4.64 -24.72
C ALA A 461 -9.70 -5.52 -25.26
N PRO A 462 -9.41 -5.47 -26.58
CA PRO A 462 -8.29 -6.19 -27.14
C PRO A 462 -7.00 -5.55 -26.60
N ASP A 463 -6.03 -6.37 -26.23
CA ASP A 463 -4.74 -6.05 -25.59
C ASP A 463 -4.74 -5.78 -24.07
N ASP A 464 -4.70 -6.87 -23.30
CA ASP A 464 -4.06 -6.90 -21.98
C ASP A 464 -3.24 -8.21 -21.83
N GLN A 465 -2.56 -8.62 -22.92
CA GLN A 465 -1.44 -9.56 -22.75
C GLN A 465 -0.38 -8.86 -21.89
N PRO A 466 0.35 -9.58 -21.01
CA PRO A 466 1.46 -9.01 -20.27
C PRO A 466 2.55 -8.58 -21.27
N GLN A 467 2.44 -7.36 -21.81
CA GLN A 467 3.54 -6.67 -22.46
C GLN A 467 4.72 -6.77 -21.51
N GLN A 468 5.87 -7.25 -22.03
CA GLN A 468 7.10 -7.46 -21.29
C GLN A 468 7.30 -6.31 -20.30
N GLN A 469 7.04 -6.59 -19.02
CA GLN A 469 6.95 -5.56 -17.99
C GLN A 469 8.33 -4.91 -17.87
N LEU A 470 8.47 -3.68 -18.34
CA LEU A 470 9.72 -2.95 -18.27
C LEU A 470 9.97 -2.51 -16.82
N LEU A 471 11.25 -2.40 -16.45
CA LEU A 471 11.64 -1.70 -15.24
C LEU A 471 11.49 -0.20 -15.53
N TYR A 472 10.52 0.45 -14.88
CA TYR A 472 10.27 1.88 -15.08
C TYR A 472 10.95 2.71 -14.01
N SER A 473 11.62 3.79 -14.44
CA SER A 473 11.89 4.92 -13.56
C SER A 473 10.60 5.66 -13.21
N LEU A 474 10.63 6.47 -12.15
CA LEU A 474 9.45 7.18 -11.65
C LEU A 474 8.81 8.08 -12.72
N ASP A 475 9.62 8.84 -13.44
CA ASP A 475 9.18 9.72 -14.54
C ASP A 475 8.60 8.92 -15.71
N GLN A 476 9.23 7.79 -16.09
CA GLN A 476 8.72 6.92 -17.14
C GLN A 476 7.36 6.31 -16.76
N ALA A 477 7.18 5.88 -15.51
CA ALA A 477 5.92 5.34 -15.03
C ALA A 477 4.79 6.39 -15.08
N ILE A 478 5.10 7.65 -14.75
CA ILE A 478 4.13 8.76 -14.87
C ILE A 478 3.73 9.00 -16.32
N LEU A 479 4.71 9.15 -17.23
CA LEU A 479 4.45 9.34 -18.66
C LEU A 479 3.61 8.20 -19.22
N HIS A 480 3.97 6.96 -18.90
CA HIS A 480 3.30 5.75 -19.38
C HIS A 480 1.89 5.61 -18.80
N SER A 481 1.68 5.95 -17.53
CA SER A 481 0.36 5.97 -16.89
C SER A 481 -0.57 6.96 -17.60
N ILE A 482 -0.09 8.19 -17.83
CA ILE A 482 -0.86 9.24 -18.48
C ILE A 482 -1.15 8.89 -19.94
N GLU A 483 -0.20 8.30 -20.66
CA GLU A 483 -0.40 7.91 -22.07
C GLU A 483 -1.54 6.89 -22.26
N ARG A 484 -1.84 6.11 -21.22
CA ARG A 484 -2.97 5.16 -21.21
C ARG A 484 -4.33 5.78 -20.84
N CYS A 485 -4.41 7.10 -20.65
CA CYS A 485 -5.69 7.78 -20.55
C CYS A 485 -6.47 7.66 -21.87
N SER A 486 -7.80 7.55 -21.77
CA SER A 486 -8.68 7.29 -22.91
C SER A 486 -8.84 8.47 -23.86
N SER A 487 -8.66 9.71 -23.38
CA SER A 487 -8.83 10.92 -24.17
C SER A 487 -7.63 11.86 -24.05
N ASP A 488 -7.38 12.62 -25.12
CA ASP A 488 -6.33 13.64 -25.16
C ASP A 488 -6.60 14.78 -24.17
N GLU A 489 -7.87 15.08 -23.88
CA GLU A 489 -8.24 16.07 -22.85
C GLU A 489 -7.81 15.59 -21.46
N MET A 490 -8.08 14.32 -21.14
CA MET A 490 -7.65 13.71 -19.89
C MET A 490 -6.12 13.73 -19.79
N LYS A 491 -5.39 13.37 -20.86
CA LYS A 491 -3.91 13.46 -20.90
C LYS A 491 -3.41 14.86 -20.53
N ARG A 492 -3.97 15.91 -21.14
CA ARG A 492 -3.61 17.30 -20.83
C ARG A 492 -3.86 17.65 -19.35
N ARG A 493 -5.01 17.22 -18.81
CA ARG A 493 -5.38 17.44 -17.41
C ARG A 493 -4.40 16.74 -16.45
N MET A 494 -4.03 15.49 -16.75
CA MET A 494 -3.09 14.71 -15.93
C MET A 494 -1.65 15.24 -16.01
N TYR A 495 -1.20 15.71 -17.18
CA TYR A 495 0.09 16.39 -17.30
C TYR A 495 0.11 17.77 -16.63
N SER A 496 -1.05 18.42 -16.49
CA SER A 496 -1.17 19.71 -15.79
C SER A 496 -1.13 19.54 -14.27
N CYS A 497 -1.66 18.44 -13.72
CA CYS A 497 -1.73 18.20 -12.28
C CYS A 497 -1.24 16.81 -11.88
N ILE A 498 -0.05 16.76 -11.27
CA ILE A 498 0.55 15.54 -10.73
C ILE A 498 0.63 15.66 -9.20
N LEU A 499 0.01 14.74 -8.48
CA LEU A 499 -0.02 14.71 -7.03
C LEU A 499 0.93 13.63 -6.50
N LEU A 500 1.98 14.04 -5.77
CA LEU A 500 2.87 13.11 -5.07
C LEU A 500 2.44 12.93 -3.61
N VAL A 501 2.15 11.70 -3.22
CA VAL A 501 1.80 11.29 -1.86
C VAL A 501 2.71 10.16 -1.36
N GLY A 502 2.54 9.77 -0.10
CA GLY A 502 3.32 8.69 0.52
C GLY A 502 4.57 9.17 1.25
N GLY A 503 5.10 8.34 2.14
CA GLY A 503 6.25 8.68 2.97
C GLY A 503 7.56 8.88 2.19
N GLY A 504 7.68 8.24 1.03
CA GLY A 504 8.81 8.36 0.11
C GLY A 504 8.81 9.63 -0.74
N ALA A 505 7.72 10.42 -0.73
CA ALA A 505 7.65 11.69 -1.45
C ALA A 505 8.31 12.87 -0.69
N LYS A 506 8.83 12.64 0.51
CA LYS A 506 9.31 13.68 1.44
C LYS A 506 10.70 14.25 1.15
N PHE A 507 11.36 13.81 0.08
CA PHE A 507 12.69 14.33 -0.26
C PHE A 507 12.59 15.77 -0.74
N GLU A 508 13.35 16.66 -0.10
CA GLU A 508 13.43 18.07 -0.52
C GLU A 508 13.93 18.16 -1.97
N GLY A 509 13.25 18.94 -2.82
CA GLY A 509 13.60 19.10 -4.24
C GLY A 509 13.06 18.01 -5.16
N LEU A 510 12.32 17.01 -4.66
CA LEU A 510 11.72 15.95 -5.49
C LEU A 510 10.78 16.53 -6.57
N SER A 511 9.91 17.47 -6.21
CA SER A 511 8.98 18.10 -7.16
C SER A 511 9.71 18.82 -8.28
N THR A 512 10.68 19.66 -7.95
CA THR A 512 11.50 20.41 -8.91
C THR A 512 12.28 19.48 -9.82
N TRP A 513 12.90 18.43 -9.26
CA TRP A 513 13.64 17.44 -10.04
C TRP A 513 12.74 16.72 -11.04
N LEU A 514 11.60 16.21 -10.56
CA LEU A 514 10.62 15.51 -11.39
C LEU A 514 10.06 16.42 -12.49
N HIS A 515 9.73 17.67 -12.14
CA HIS A 515 9.22 18.67 -13.09
C HIS A 515 10.19 18.88 -14.25
N ASN A 516 11.46 19.13 -13.96
CA ASN A 516 12.49 19.33 -14.99
C ASN A 516 12.66 18.10 -15.90
N ARG A 517 12.56 16.89 -15.34
CA ARG A 517 12.65 15.65 -16.12
C ARG A 517 11.44 15.42 -17.01
N LEU A 518 10.24 15.67 -16.50
CA LEU A 518 9.00 15.49 -17.25
C LEU A 518 8.88 16.51 -18.38
N LEU A 519 9.22 17.78 -18.15
CA LEU A 519 9.15 18.83 -19.18
C LEU A 519 9.90 18.47 -20.47
N LEU A 520 11.03 17.75 -20.35
CA LEU A 520 11.84 17.31 -21.49
C LEU A 520 11.23 16.11 -22.25
N GLN A 521 10.37 15.33 -21.61
CA GLN A 521 9.85 14.06 -22.12
C GLN A 521 8.37 14.13 -22.54
N ILE A 522 7.60 15.08 -21.99
CA ILE A 522 6.19 15.26 -22.35
C ILE A 522 6.08 15.60 -23.85
N PRO A 523 5.24 14.88 -24.62
CA PRO A 523 5.00 15.19 -26.03
C PRO A 523 4.51 16.63 -26.23
N PHE A 524 5.05 17.32 -27.25
CA PHE A 524 4.74 18.74 -27.51
C PHE A 524 3.23 19.02 -27.57
N GLN A 525 2.46 18.12 -28.18
CA GLN A 525 1.01 18.27 -28.30
C GLN A 525 0.27 18.26 -26.96
N PHE A 526 0.83 17.65 -25.91
CA PHE A 526 0.23 17.54 -24.58
C PHE A 526 0.91 18.40 -23.52
N ARG A 527 1.99 19.12 -23.88
CA ARG A 527 2.71 19.99 -22.96
C ARG A 527 1.76 21.08 -22.44
N PRO A 528 1.46 21.12 -21.13
CA PRO A 528 0.56 22.12 -20.58
C PRO A 528 1.28 23.48 -20.50
N GLU A 529 0.52 24.57 -20.44
CA GLU A 529 1.07 25.91 -20.18
C GLU A 529 1.74 25.96 -18.80
N GLN A 530 1.15 25.25 -17.82
CA GLN A 530 1.66 25.11 -16.46
C GLN A 530 1.49 23.65 -16.00
N THR A 531 2.59 23.05 -15.55
CA THR A 531 2.59 21.74 -14.87
C THR A 531 2.77 21.97 -13.38
N GLU A 532 1.76 21.64 -12.59
CA GLU A 532 1.80 21.67 -11.14
C GLU A 532 2.12 20.27 -10.60
N ILE A 533 3.28 20.14 -9.94
CA ILE A 533 3.63 18.94 -9.17
C ILE A 533 3.43 19.24 -7.70
N ILE A 534 2.32 18.75 -7.15
CA ILE A 534 1.88 19.02 -5.80
C ILE A 534 2.49 17.97 -4.87
N VAL A 535 3.26 18.42 -3.89
CA VAL A 535 3.77 17.59 -2.79
C VAL A 535 3.26 18.18 -1.49
N GLY A 536 2.55 17.38 -0.69
CA GLY A 536 2.02 17.85 0.60
C GLY A 536 0.98 18.97 0.46
N PRO A 537 -0.17 18.72 -0.18
CA PRO A 537 -1.23 19.72 -0.36
C PRO A 537 -1.65 20.33 0.99
N LYS A 538 -1.82 21.65 1.05
CA LYS A 538 -2.18 22.40 2.26
C LYS A 538 -1.19 22.18 3.42
N GLU A 539 0.10 22.09 3.11
CA GLU A 539 1.20 21.81 4.06
C GLU A 539 1.02 20.49 4.84
N MET A 540 0.20 19.58 4.30
CA MET A 540 -0.04 18.28 4.91
C MET A 540 1.13 17.35 4.66
N ASP A 541 1.47 16.53 5.66
CA ASP A 541 2.38 15.41 5.46
C ASP A 541 1.89 14.52 4.30
N PRO A 542 2.68 14.33 3.21
CA PRO A 542 2.27 13.55 2.04
C PRO A 542 1.80 12.14 2.38
N SER A 543 2.30 11.58 3.48
CA SER A 543 1.96 10.24 3.93
C SER A 543 0.59 10.13 4.61
N MET A 544 -0.03 11.26 4.98
CA MET A 544 -1.35 11.33 5.61
C MET A 544 -2.47 11.71 4.65
N VAL A 545 -2.16 12.17 3.44
CA VAL A 545 -3.12 12.74 2.47
C VAL A 545 -4.26 11.77 2.16
N ALA A 546 -3.94 10.53 1.79
CA ALA A 546 -4.96 9.51 1.53
C ALA A 546 -5.84 9.20 2.75
N TRP A 547 -5.25 9.16 3.96
CA TRP A 547 -6.02 8.93 5.18
C TRP A 547 -7.00 10.09 5.46
N LYS A 548 -6.56 11.35 5.30
CA LYS A 548 -7.45 12.52 5.46
C LYS A 548 -8.52 12.56 4.39
N GLY A 549 -8.20 12.20 3.16
CA GLY A 549 -9.19 12.14 2.10
C GLY A 549 -10.23 11.04 2.29
N ALA A 550 -9.84 9.89 2.87
CA ALA A 550 -10.80 8.88 3.29
C ALA A 550 -11.73 9.39 4.40
N ALA A 551 -11.20 10.15 5.38
CA ALA A 551 -12.03 10.82 6.37
C ALA A 551 -13.03 11.80 5.72
N ILE A 552 -12.58 12.63 4.78
CA ILE A 552 -13.43 13.59 4.05
C ILE A 552 -14.51 12.86 3.24
N MET A 553 -14.12 11.90 2.41
CA MET A 553 -15.03 11.15 1.53
C MET A 553 -16.10 10.42 2.34
N SER A 554 -15.74 9.84 3.50
CA SER A 554 -16.67 9.14 4.38
C SER A 554 -17.77 10.01 5.00
N CYS A 555 -17.59 11.33 4.96
CA CYS A 555 -18.54 12.32 5.48
C CYS A 555 -19.48 12.88 4.41
N LEU A 556 -19.27 12.53 3.14
CA LEU A 556 -20.11 12.98 2.03
C LEU A 556 -21.50 12.32 2.08
N GLU A 557 -22.52 13.04 1.60
CA GLU A 557 -23.89 12.51 1.52
C GLU A 557 -23.96 11.26 0.62
N SER A 558 -23.25 11.28 -0.50
CA SER A 558 -23.15 10.14 -1.43
C SER A 558 -22.48 8.90 -0.80
N ALA A 559 -21.65 9.07 0.23
CA ALA A 559 -21.03 7.93 0.91
C ALA A 559 -22.03 7.09 1.73
N GLN A 560 -23.25 7.58 1.97
CA GLN A 560 -24.28 6.84 2.70
C GLN A 560 -24.68 5.54 2.01
N GLU A 561 -24.60 5.48 0.69
CA GLU A 561 -24.99 4.31 -0.11
C GLU A 561 -23.90 3.23 -0.18
N LEU A 562 -22.66 3.57 0.19
CA LEU A 562 -21.50 2.69 0.08
C LEU A 562 -21.36 1.72 1.26
N TRP A 563 -22.01 2.01 2.40
CA TRP A 563 -21.84 1.24 3.63
C TRP A 563 -22.38 -0.19 3.51
N ILE A 564 -21.51 -1.18 3.68
CA ILE A 564 -21.84 -2.61 3.77
C ILE A 564 -22.10 -2.96 5.24
N ARG A 565 -23.23 -3.62 5.53
CA ARG A 565 -23.59 -4.04 6.91
C ARG A 565 -23.29 -5.52 7.17
N PRO A 566 -23.03 -5.91 8.44
CA PRO A 566 -22.76 -7.30 8.79
C PRO A 566 -23.88 -8.28 8.38
N ALA A 567 -25.14 -7.90 8.58
CA ALA A 567 -26.29 -8.74 8.22
C ALA A 567 -26.41 -8.95 6.70
N GLU A 568 -26.11 -7.90 5.92
CA GLU A 568 -26.11 -7.96 4.46
C GLU A 568 -24.94 -8.80 3.96
N TRP A 569 -23.74 -8.58 4.51
CA TRP A 569 -22.53 -9.33 4.16
C TRP A 569 -22.70 -10.83 4.41
N LYS A 570 -23.28 -11.22 5.55
CA LYS A 570 -23.56 -12.62 5.87
C LYS A 570 -24.55 -13.27 4.89
N LYS A 571 -25.48 -12.48 4.31
CA LYS A 571 -26.54 -12.98 3.44
C LYS A 571 -26.14 -12.99 1.95
N ILE A 572 -25.45 -11.95 1.50
CA ILE A 572 -25.22 -11.65 0.08
C ILE A 572 -23.72 -11.77 -0.29
N GLY A 573 -22.82 -11.64 0.69
CA GLY A 573 -21.39 -11.81 0.50
C GLY A 573 -20.79 -10.86 -0.54
N VAL A 574 -19.87 -11.38 -1.35
CA VAL A 574 -19.05 -10.65 -2.32
C VAL A 574 -19.86 -9.83 -3.33
N ARG A 575 -21.12 -10.20 -3.61
CA ARG A 575 -21.99 -9.42 -4.50
C ARG A 575 -22.19 -7.97 -4.02
N LEU A 576 -22.12 -7.71 -2.70
CA LEU A 576 -22.18 -6.33 -2.18
C LEU A 576 -21.00 -5.47 -2.61
N LEU A 577 -19.83 -6.07 -2.86
CA LEU A 577 -18.68 -5.32 -3.38
C LEU A 577 -18.91 -4.88 -4.82
N ARG A 578 -19.59 -5.68 -5.64
CA ARG A 578 -19.99 -5.25 -7.00
C ARG A 578 -21.02 -4.13 -6.99
N GLU A 579 -21.93 -4.14 -6.03
CA GLU A 579 -23.04 -3.19 -5.96
C GLU A 579 -22.67 -1.88 -5.25
N ARG A 580 -21.77 -1.90 -4.26
CA ARG A 580 -21.50 -0.75 -3.37
C ARG A 580 -20.05 -0.29 -3.32
N ALA A 581 -19.10 -0.96 -3.97
CA ALA A 581 -17.75 -0.42 -4.05
C ALA A 581 -17.75 0.89 -4.86
N PRO A 582 -17.07 1.95 -4.40
CA PRO A 582 -16.94 3.21 -5.15
C PRO A 582 -15.94 3.10 -6.32
N PHE A 583 -15.73 1.91 -6.84
CA PHE A 583 -14.85 1.58 -7.94
C PHE A 583 -15.39 0.34 -8.65
N TYR A 584 -14.96 0.11 -9.88
CA TYR A 584 -15.33 -1.10 -10.63
C TYR A 584 -14.72 -2.33 -9.96
N TRP A 585 -15.53 -3.02 -9.12
CA TRP A 585 -15.17 -4.29 -8.50
C TRP A 585 -14.73 -5.28 -9.56
#